data_AF-A0A6A8MUZ0-F1
#
_entry.id   AF-A0A6A8MUZ0-F1
#
_cell.length_a   1.000
_cell.length_b   1.000
_cell.length_c   1.000
_cell.angle_alpha   90.00
_cell.angle_beta   90.00
_cell.angle_gamma   90.00
#
_symmetry.space_group_name_H-M   'P 1'
#
loop_
_entity.id
_entity.type
_entity.pdbx_description
1 polymer ?
#
loop_
_entity_poly.entity_id
_entity_poly.type
_entity_poly.pdbx_seq_one_letter_code
_entity_poly.pdbx_strand_id
1 'polypeptide(L)'
;MTIPMQGGSNVGKIRNPWTVIGLTIITCGLYHWYWFYMTFQEMKDYSAKGIGGLAALLFAFICAIINIFVEPSEIASLYEADGRESPVSMMTGFWILLPILGGFIWIFKIQSALNGFWESKGAVAG
;
A
#
# COMPACT_ATOMS: atom_id res chain seq x y z
N MET A 1 24.51 -31.89 -22.31
CA MET A 1 23.59 -31.12 -23.17
C MET A 1 23.15 -29.90 -22.40
N THR A 2 23.89 -28.80 -22.52
CA THR A 2 23.54 -27.52 -21.86
C THR A 2 22.46 -26.85 -22.69
N ILE A 3 21.22 -26.85 -22.19
CA ILE A 3 20.15 -26.06 -22.79
C ILE A 3 20.59 -24.59 -22.68
N PRO A 4 20.75 -23.85 -23.78
CA PRO A 4 21.01 -22.42 -23.69
C PRO A 4 19.78 -21.79 -23.03
N MET A 5 19.92 -21.36 -21.79
CA MET A 5 18.96 -20.46 -21.16
C MET A 5 18.95 -19.21 -22.04
N GLN A 6 17.90 -19.03 -22.83
CA GLN A 6 17.66 -17.83 -23.60
C GLN A 6 17.39 -16.70 -22.60
N GLY A 7 18.47 -16.18 -22.00
CA GLY A 7 18.41 -15.11 -21.02
C GLY A 7 17.87 -13.87 -21.69
N GLY A 8 16.71 -13.40 -21.23
CA GLY A 8 16.23 -12.07 -21.56
C GLY A 8 17.36 -11.07 -21.29
N SER A 9 17.58 -10.15 -22.22
CA SER A 9 18.71 -9.19 -22.25
C SER A 9 18.79 -8.23 -21.06
N ASN A 10 17.92 -8.36 -20.05
CA ASN A 10 17.87 -7.51 -18.87
C ASN A 10 18.32 -8.29 -17.63
N VAL A 11 19.64 -8.27 -17.36
CA VAL A 11 20.18 -8.67 -16.07
C VAL A 11 19.77 -7.61 -15.04
N GLY A 12 19.15 -8.03 -13.94
CA GLY A 12 18.66 -7.12 -12.89
C GLY A 12 19.74 -6.18 -12.36
N LYS A 13 19.33 -5.01 -11.85
CA LYS A 13 20.28 -3.99 -11.38
C LYS A 13 20.84 -4.34 -10.00
N ILE A 14 22.17 -4.31 -9.85
CA ILE A 14 22.82 -4.38 -8.53
C ILE A 14 22.45 -3.13 -7.75
N ARG A 15 21.82 -3.31 -6.59
CA ARG A 15 21.39 -2.22 -5.69
C ARG A 15 22.06 -2.40 -4.34
N ASN A 16 22.61 -1.31 -3.79
CA ASN A 16 23.17 -1.32 -2.44
C ASN A 16 22.02 -1.38 -1.41
N PRO A 17 22.00 -2.36 -0.48
CA PRO A 17 20.97 -2.48 0.54
C PRO A 17 20.76 -1.21 1.36
N TRP A 18 21.83 -0.47 1.68
CA TRP A 18 21.74 0.79 2.44
C TRP A 18 21.02 1.89 1.67
N THR A 19 21.23 1.95 0.36
CA THR A 19 20.51 2.90 -0.51
C THR A 19 19.04 2.56 -0.58
N VAL A 20 18.68 1.27 -0.61
CA VAL A 20 17.28 0.82 -0.61
C VAL A 20 16.57 1.23 0.69
N ILE A 21 17.21 1.00 1.84
CA ILE A 21 16.69 1.40 3.15
C ILE A 21 16.57 2.92 3.25
N GLY A 22 17.64 3.65 2.89
CA GLY A 22 17.66 5.11 2.93
C GLY A 22 16.57 5.74 2.08
N LEU A 23 16.40 5.30 0.82
CA LEU A 23 15.35 5.79 -0.06
C LEU A 23 13.95 5.41 0.42
N THR A 24 13.79 4.21 1.02
CA THR A 24 12.52 3.81 1.64
C THR A 24 12.10 4.78 2.73
N ILE A 25 13.02 5.18 3.61
CA ILE A 25 12.73 6.14 4.68
C ILE A 25 12.43 7.53 4.11
N ILE A 26 13.29 8.03 3.22
CA ILE A 26 13.17 9.37 2.63
C ILE A 26 11.83 9.53 1.86
N THR A 27 11.34 8.45 1.26
CA THR A 27 10.08 8.45 0.49
C THR A 27 8.88 7.96 1.29
N CYS A 28 8.98 7.86 2.62
CA CYS A 28 7.89 7.39 3.50
C CYS A 28 7.29 6.03 3.05
N GLY A 29 8.15 5.09 2.66
CA GLY A 29 7.73 3.75 2.24
C GLY A 29 7.40 3.61 0.75
N LEU A 30 7.28 4.70 -0.02
CA LEU A 30 6.93 4.60 -1.45
C LEU A 30 8.01 3.87 -2.27
N TYR A 31 9.30 4.11 -1.96
CA TYR A 31 10.40 3.42 -2.64
C TYR A 31 10.40 1.90 -2.37
N HIS A 32 9.92 1.45 -1.21
CA HIS A 32 9.81 0.02 -0.91
C HIS A 32 8.90 -0.68 -1.92
N TRP A 33 7.72 -0.10 -2.20
CA TRP A 33 6.77 -0.64 -3.17
C TRP A 33 7.34 -0.63 -4.60
N TYR A 34 8.05 0.44 -4.98
CA TYR A 34 8.75 0.50 -6.28
C TYR A 34 9.84 -0.56 -6.41
N TRP A 35 10.69 -0.70 -5.40
CA TRP A 35 11.76 -1.70 -5.37
C TRP A 35 11.20 -3.12 -5.40
N PHE A 36 10.11 -3.38 -4.67
CA PHE A 36 9.40 -4.66 -4.66
C PHE A 36 8.89 -5.01 -6.07
N TYR A 37 8.16 -4.10 -6.72
CA TYR A 37 7.71 -4.28 -8.10
C TYR A 37 8.87 -4.59 -9.05
N MET A 38 9.92 -3.78 -9.03
CA MET A 38 11.06 -3.93 -9.94
C MET A 38 11.79 -5.26 -9.74
N THR A 39 11.97 -5.69 -8.50
CA THR A 39 12.66 -6.96 -8.18
C THR A 39 11.89 -8.15 -8.73
N PHE A 40 10.55 -8.16 -8.58
CA PHE A 40 9.71 -9.23 -9.12
C PHE A 40 9.58 -9.20 -10.65
N GLN A 41 9.63 -8.03 -11.28
CA GLN A 41 9.76 -7.94 -12.74
C GLN A 41 11.10 -8.51 -13.22
N GLU A 42 12.22 -8.10 -12.61
CA GLU A 42 13.55 -8.58 -12.98
C GLU A 42 13.67 -10.11 -12.84
N MET A 43 13.09 -10.70 -11.79
CA MET A 43 13.03 -12.16 -11.63
C MET A 43 12.21 -12.85 -12.74
N LYS A 44 11.06 -12.27 -13.14
CA LYS A 44 10.24 -12.81 -14.22
C LYS A 44 10.93 -12.69 -15.58
N ASP A 45 11.53 -11.53 -15.86
CA ASP A 45 12.22 -11.25 -17.11
C ASP A 45 13.45 -12.14 -17.30
N TYR A 46 14.15 -12.45 -16.20
CA TYR A 46 15.31 -13.35 -16.21
C TYR A 46 14.93 -14.83 -16.30
N SER A 47 13.95 -15.28 -15.49
CA SER A 47 13.59 -16.71 -15.39
C SER A 47 12.58 -17.17 -16.44
N ALA A 48 11.90 -16.25 -17.15
CA ALA A 48 10.69 -16.49 -17.96
C ALA A 48 9.56 -17.24 -17.21
N LYS A 49 9.71 -17.43 -15.89
CA LYS A 49 8.81 -18.10 -14.96
C LYS A 49 8.71 -17.21 -13.74
N GLY A 50 7.52 -16.70 -13.45
CA GLY A 50 7.30 -15.80 -12.33
C GLY A 50 5.98 -15.04 -12.46
N ILE A 51 5.44 -14.65 -11.31
CA ILE A 51 4.19 -13.88 -11.19
C ILE A 51 4.35 -12.50 -11.84
N GLY A 52 5.57 -11.95 -11.82
CA GLY A 52 5.90 -10.61 -12.32
C GLY A 52 5.59 -9.53 -11.30
N GLY A 53 6.17 -8.35 -11.46
CA GLY A 53 6.09 -7.29 -10.45
C GLY A 53 4.69 -6.70 -10.29
N LEU A 54 3.91 -6.54 -11.36
CA LEU A 54 2.57 -5.98 -11.23
C LEU A 54 1.63 -6.92 -10.46
N ALA A 55 1.63 -8.20 -10.82
CA ALA A 55 0.79 -9.19 -10.14
C ALA A 55 1.26 -9.43 -8.70
N ALA A 56 2.57 -9.43 -8.42
CA ALA A 56 3.09 -9.50 -7.06
C ALA A 56 2.69 -8.28 -6.22
N LEU A 57 2.75 -7.07 -6.80
CA LEU A 57 2.36 -5.84 -6.13
C LEU A 57 0.86 -5.82 -5.80
N LEU A 58 0.01 -6.19 -6.75
CA LEU A 58 -1.44 -6.27 -6.54
C LEU A 58 -1.79 -7.31 -5.48
N PHE A 59 -1.15 -8.48 -5.52
CA PHE A 59 -1.33 -9.51 -4.51
C PHE A 59 -0.94 -9.00 -3.11
N ALA A 60 0.23 -8.38 -2.98
CA ALA A 60 0.69 -7.81 -1.72
C ALA A 60 -0.27 -6.73 -1.18
N PHE A 61 -0.79 -5.87 -2.05
CA PHE A 61 -1.75 -4.84 -1.67
C PHE A 61 -3.09 -5.43 -1.20
N ILE A 62 -3.61 -6.44 -1.91
CA ILE A 62 -4.85 -7.14 -1.51
C ILE A 62 -4.65 -7.87 -0.18
N CYS A 63 -3.54 -8.58 -0.01
CA CYS A 63 -3.22 -9.24 1.25
C CYS A 63 -3.11 -8.25 2.41
N ALA A 64 -2.51 -7.08 2.19
CA ALA A 64 -2.43 -6.03 3.21
C ALA A 64 -3.83 -5.56 3.63
N ILE A 65 -4.76 -5.37 2.68
CA ILE A 65 -6.15 -5.00 2.97
C ILE A 65 -6.85 -6.11 3.76
N ILE A 66 -6.73 -7.37 3.32
CA ILE A 66 -7.36 -8.51 4.01
C ILE A 66 -6.84 -8.62 5.45
N ASN A 67 -5.53 -8.42 5.67
CA ASN A 67 -4.92 -8.52 6.98
C ASN A 67 -5.52 -7.54 8.01
N ILE A 68 -5.91 -6.33 7.58
CA ILE A 68 -6.58 -5.33 8.44
C ILE A 68 -7.86 -5.88 9.08
N PHE A 69 -8.55 -6.82 8.43
CA PHE A 69 -9.78 -7.43 8.94
C PHE A 69 -9.55 -8.80 9.58
N VAL A 70 -8.60 -9.58 9.07
CA VAL A 70 -8.30 -10.93 9.57
C VAL A 70 -7.62 -10.88 10.94
N GLU A 71 -6.65 -10.00 11.13
CA GLU A 71 -5.90 -9.89 12.39
C GLU A 71 -6.82 -9.65 13.62
N PRO A 72 -7.74 -8.67 13.62
CA PRO A 72 -8.66 -8.50 14.75
C PRO A 72 -9.67 -9.66 14.90
N SER A 73 -10.01 -10.39 13.82
CA SER A 73 -10.86 -11.60 13.95
C SER A 73 -10.13 -12.80 14.55
N GLU A 74 -8.83 -12.96 14.26
CA GLU A 74 -8.00 -13.98 14.89
C GLU A 74 -7.83 -13.67 16.39
N ILE A 75 -7.59 -12.40 16.73
CA ILE A 75 -7.55 -11.96 18.13
C ILE A 75 -8.90 -12.24 18.82
N ALA A 76 -10.03 -11.94 18.17
CA ALA A 76 -11.35 -12.23 18.74
C ALA A 76 -11.53 -13.73 19.06
N SER A 77 -11.14 -14.60 18.12
CA SER A 77 -11.18 -16.05 18.29
C SER A 77 -10.32 -16.52 19.48
N LEU A 78 -9.16 -15.89 19.72
CA LEU A 78 -8.31 -16.18 20.88
C LEU A 78 -9.00 -15.80 22.21
N TYR A 79 -9.71 -14.67 22.26
CA TYR A 79 -10.45 -14.27 23.46
C TYR A 79 -11.62 -15.21 23.75
N GLU A 80 -12.36 -15.61 22.71
CA GLU A 80 -13.47 -16.55 22.83
C GLU A 80 -13.00 -17.94 23.30
N ALA A 81 -11.87 -18.41 22.79
CA ALA A 81 -11.24 -19.66 23.23
C ALA A 81 -10.80 -19.62 24.71
N ASP A 82 -10.47 -18.43 25.23
CA ASP A 82 -10.11 -18.19 26.63
C ASP A 82 -11.34 -17.84 27.52
N GLY A 83 -12.56 -17.98 26.97
CA GLY A 83 -13.82 -17.71 27.67
C GLY A 83 -14.04 -16.23 28.02
N ARG A 84 -13.34 -15.30 27.36
CA ARG A 84 -13.48 -13.85 27.56
C ARG A 84 -14.24 -13.20 26.40
N GLU A 85 -14.95 -12.11 26.71
CA GLU A 85 -15.49 -11.24 25.65
C GLU A 85 -14.34 -10.51 24.95
N SER A 86 -14.36 -10.53 23.61
CA SER A 86 -13.34 -9.87 22.80
C SER A 86 -13.58 -8.35 22.72
N PRO A 87 -12.55 -7.51 22.96
CA PRO A 87 -12.66 -6.07 22.75
C PRO A 87 -12.59 -5.66 21.27
N VAL A 88 -12.25 -6.59 20.37
CA VAL A 88 -12.09 -6.34 18.93
C VAL A 88 -12.88 -7.36 18.12
N SER A 89 -13.26 -6.96 16.90
CA SER A 89 -13.93 -7.83 15.94
C SER A 89 -13.45 -7.48 14.53
N MET A 90 -13.94 -8.21 13.52
CA MET A 90 -13.68 -7.85 12.12
C MET A 90 -14.04 -6.39 11.81
N MET A 91 -15.09 -5.85 12.44
CA MET A 91 -15.50 -4.45 12.27
C MET A 91 -14.45 -3.44 12.76
N THR A 92 -13.55 -3.85 13.66
CA THR A 92 -12.44 -3.02 14.13
C THR A 92 -11.52 -2.58 12.99
N GLY A 93 -11.44 -3.35 11.89
CA GLY A 93 -10.68 -2.95 10.70
C GLY A 93 -11.14 -1.63 10.07
N PHE A 94 -12.43 -1.26 10.19
CA PHE A 94 -12.96 -0.02 9.61
C PHE A 94 -12.41 1.25 10.25
N TRP A 95 -11.79 1.18 11.43
CA TRP A 95 -11.15 2.33 12.07
C TRP A 95 -10.03 2.94 11.20
N ILE A 96 -9.43 2.16 10.30
CA ILE A 96 -8.43 2.66 9.33
C ILE A 96 -9.00 3.71 8.36
N LEU A 97 -10.32 3.77 8.20
CA LEU A 97 -10.98 4.71 7.30
C LEU A 97 -11.23 6.09 7.94
N LEU A 98 -11.07 6.22 9.26
CA LEU A 98 -11.31 7.51 9.94
C LEU A 98 -10.42 8.66 9.43
N PRO A 99 -9.11 8.49 9.20
CA PRO A 99 -8.29 9.53 8.60
C PRO A 99 -8.74 9.92 7.20
N ILE A 100 -9.28 8.97 6.42
CA ILE A 100 -9.80 9.22 5.08
C ILE A 100 -11.03 10.12 5.16
N LEU A 101 -12.01 9.77 6.02
CA LEU A 101 -13.17 10.61 6.27
C LEU A 101 -12.80 12.00 6.81
N GLY A 102 -11.84 12.06 7.74
CA GLY A 102 -11.31 13.31 8.27
C GLY A 102 -10.66 14.19 7.19
N GLY A 103 -9.91 13.59 6.27
CA GLY A 103 -9.33 14.26 5.11
C GLY A 103 -10.38 14.86 4.19
N PHE A 104 -11.45 14.12 3.87
CA PHE A 104 -12.57 14.65 3.10
C PHE A 104 -13.22 15.85 3.78
N ILE A 105 -13.57 15.71 5.07
CA ILE A 105 -14.18 16.80 5.85
C ILE A 105 -13.28 18.04 5.83
N TRP A 106 -11.98 17.87 6.03
CA TRP A 106 -11.02 18.98 6.01
C TRP A 106 -10.98 19.68 4.65
N ILE A 107 -10.89 18.94 3.54
CA ILE A 107 -10.89 19.52 2.18
C ILE A 107 -12.18 20.33 1.96
N PHE A 108 -13.35 19.77 2.26
CA PHE A 108 -14.62 20.46 2.10
C PHE A 108 -14.67 21.76 2.91
N LYS A 109 -14.22 21.73 4.17
CA LYS A 109 -14.19 22.94 5.02
C LYS A 109 -13.24 24.00 4.49
N ILE A 110 -12.03 23.62 4.07
CA ILE A 110 -11.05 24.56 3.52
C ILE A 110 -11.55 25.16 2.21
N GLN A 111 -12.07 24.34 1.30
CA GLN A 111 -12.60 24.82 0.01
C GLN A 111 -13.81 25.74 0.20
N SER A 112 -14.76 25.36 1.08
CA SER A 112 -15.91 26.21 1.37
C SER A 112 -15.51 27.56 1.97
N ALA A 113 -14.57 27.58 2.92
CA ALA A 113 -14.07 28.82 3.51
C ALA A 113 -13.32 29.69 2.48
N LEU A 114 -12.53 29.07 1.61
CA LEU A 114 -11.78 29.75 0.55
C LEU A 114 -12.74 30.36 -0.49
N ASN A 115 -13.78 29.64 -0.90
CA ASN A 115 -14.79 30.14 -1.82
C ASN A 115 -15.53 31.35 -1.24
N GLY A 116 -15.99 31.26 0.02
CA GLY A 116 -16.63 32.41 0.68
C GLY A 116 -15.71 33.63 0.78
N PHE A 117 -14.40 33.43 0.98
CA PHE A 117 -13.43 34.53 0.93
C PHE A 117 -13.34 35.15 -0.48
N TRP A 118 -13.26 34.36 -1.54
CA TRP A 118 -13.18 34.88 -2.90
C TRP A 118 -14.48 35.56 -3.35
N GLU A 119 -15.64 35.02 -2.99
CA GLU A 119 -16.94 35.68 -3.20
C GLU A 119 -16.97 37.06 -2.54
N SER A 120 -16.41 37.20 -1.33
CA SER A 120 -16.29 38.50 -0.65
C SER A 120 -15.38 39.50 -1.38
N LYS A 121 -14.53 39.02 -2.30
CA LYS A 121 -13.65 39.83 -3.17
C LYS A 121 -14.22 40.03 -4.58
N GLY A 122 -15.45 39.61 -4.82
CA GLY A 122 -16.13 39.76 -6.11
C GLY A 122 -15.81 38.67 -7.11
N ALA A 123 -15.22 37.54 -6.68
CA ALA A 123 -15.12 36.37 -7.54
C ALA A 123 -16.54 35.80 -7.78
N VAL A 124 -16.79 35.41 -9.02
CA VAL A 124 -18.05 34.77 -9.43
C VAL A 124 -17.78 33.28 -9.59
N ALA A 125 -18.69 32.43 -9.11
CA ALA A 125 -18.58 31.00 -9.32
C ALA A 125 -18.51 30.71 -10.83
N GLY A 126 -17.52 29.90 -11.23
CA GLY A 126 -17.34 29.41 -12.59
C GLY A 126 -18.15 28.16 -12.88
#